data_AF-A0A851KEB4-F1
#
_entry.id   AF-A0A851KEB4-F1
#
_cell.length_a   1.000
_cell.length_b   1.000
_cell.length_c   1.000
_cell.angle_alpha   90.00
_cell.angle_beta   90.00
_cell.angle_gamma   90.00
#
_symmetry.space_group_name_H-M   'P 1'
#
loop_
_entity.id
_entity.type
_entity.pdbx_description
1 polymer ?
#
loop_
_entity_poly.entity_id
_entity_poly.type
_entity_poly.pdbx_seq_one_letter_code
_entity_poly.pdbx_strand_id
1 'polypeptide(L)'
;DERLRALDDMMGGVLEIRREDILKMDIPPPDFISRPEDLWTEEEKKVFEEYEKKVNELNEDKEEYRQFLRNEWNKLEASIKETTQNFDEIVCKLSEKKLKSQMVIYQEELKIVNLIYALLLDEELDTREAGLHKFLMKKKKEKVTLYPVFLRYGQVDAFLKKDIVVTRKLSSHPQSLEHGFMKQFAHIPGDLFEELLQLYKHRPETPRTETLLDTANPYVKGSPEDYQDALSLLMKAMDELDSPEHMPSGLDQSVWEHFCLARRNKMESEELVKWKALALAEMQACQRRRVDENDKMKSELESTFQELTWLKEEKMKLQQNPTVQFLLKQGQVELGSTQIPEYSDAILIDRRVVEELNCTLAAQGEKKITAMVEFKDFSKGIIQLEWEHKKMKMQIQDLKEKARDIVILPISKDCQLFLTVQNYDAHITQHLAGMEQSLGVMDKLHKKNVKNHQKKVRELKKCIHLKEQANYELSLQLKEMLVSVSERMHIFEAADTRDISEKNTRQRYQEIVKQKHLRNHIREQEKQLAILQSEIE
;
A
#
# COMPACT_ATOMS: atom_id res chain seq x y z
N ASP A 1 71.91 66.17 -4.41
CA ASP A 1 70.51 66.05 -4.87
C ASP A 1 70.28 66.57 -6.30
N GLU A 2 71.26 66.38 -7.18
CA GLU A 2 71.13 66.58 -8.64
C GLU A 2 71.01 65.24 -9.37
N ARG A 3 71.54 64.14 -8.81
CA ARG A 3 71.41 62.79 -9.40
C ARG A 3 70.00 62.23 -9.33
N LEU A 4 69.28 62.43 -8.23
CA LEU A 4 67.87 62.01 -8.10
C LEU A 4 66.98 62.86 -9.02
N ARG A 5 67.23 64.18 -9.09
CA ARG A 5 66.59 65.07 -10.06
C ARG A 5 66.89 64.71 -11.51
N ALA A 6 68.14 64.39 -11.83
CA ALA A 6 68.52 63.94 -13.17
C ALA A 6 67.95 62.55 -13.52
N LEU A 7 67.72 61.68 -12.54
CA LEU A 7 67.08 60.38 -12.74
C LEU A 7 65.56 60.54 -12.96
N ASP A 8 64.91 61.43 -12.22
CA ASP A 8 63.51 61.82 -12.46
C ASP A 8 63.36 62.48 -13.83
N ASP A 9 64.23 63.44 -14.19
CA ASP A 9 64.18 64.16 -15.46
C ASP A 9 64.55 63.28 -16.68
N MET A 10 65.42 62.27 -16.52
CA MET A 10 65.85 61.42 -17.63
C MET A 10 65.08 60.10 -17.74
N MET A 11 64.59 59.52 -16.63
CA MET A 11 63.97 58.18 -16.59
C MET A 11 62.78 58.06 -15.63
N GLY A 12 62.16 59.17 -15.19
CA GLY A 12 60.95 59.13 -14.36
C GLY A 12 61.13 58.41 -13.02
N GLY A 13 62.35 58.35 -12.49
CA GLY A 13 62.63 57.86 -11.14
C GLY A 13 62.77 56.35 -10.96
N VAL A 14 62.69 55.51 -12.02
CA VAL A 14 62.82 54.04 -11.92
C VAL A 14 63.81 53.49 -12.95
N LEU A 15 64.75 52.65 -12.52
CA LEU A 15 65.83 52.08 -13.35
C LEU A 15 65.40 50.94 -14.29
N GLU A 16 64.31 50.24 -13.97
CA GLU A 16 63.69 49.20 -14.81
C GLU A 16 62.17 49.40 -14.79
N ILE A 17 61.58 49.78 -15.92
CA ILE A 17 60.13 49.93 -16.04
C ILE A 17 59.51 48.54 -15.95
N ARG A 18 58.88 48.21 -14.81
CA ARG A 18 58.08 46.98 -14.72
C ARG A 18 56.77 47.23 -15.47
N ARG A 19 56.19 46.19 -16.07
CA ARG A 19 54.89 46.33 -16.77
C ARG A 19 53.78 46.85 -15.85
N GLU A 20 53.91 46.65 -14.54
CA GLU A 20 53.03 47.21 -13.50
C GLU A 20 53.11 48.74 -13.38
N ASP A 21 54.22 49.35 -13.78
CA ASP A 21 54.43 50.80 -13.69
C ASP A 21 53.67 51.55 -14.79
N ILE A 22 53.36 50.89 -15.92
CA ILE A 22 52.50 51.41 -17.01
C ILE A 22 51.09 51.75 -16.48
N LEU A 23 50.57 50.96 -15.53
CA LEU A 23 49.27 51.22 -14.90
C LEU A 23 49.25 52.50 -14.06
N LYS A 24 50.41 52.91 -13.52
CA LYS A 24 50.58 54.07 -12.63
C LYS A 24 51.01 55.34 -13.36
N MET A 25 51.36 55.25 -14.64
CA MET A 25 51.67 56.41 -15.46
C MET A 25 50.39 57.16 -15.80
N ASP A 26 50.35 58.45 -15.47
CA ASP A 26 49.27 59.37 -15.83
C ASP A 26 49.86 60.53 -16.63
N ILE A 27 49.32 60.79 -17.83
CA ILE A 27 49.78 61.89 -18.68
C ILE A 27 49.06 63.17 -18.22
N PRO A 28 49.78 64.19 -17.70
CA PRO A 28 49.15 65.39 -17.17
C PRO A 28 48.41 66.15 -18.28
N PRO A 29 47.19 66.64 -18.02
CA PRO A 29 46.42 67.38 -19.01
C PRO A 29 47.14 68.70 -19.38
N PRO A 30 47.22 69.05 -20.67
CA PRO A 30 47.69 70.36 -21.11
C PRO A 30 46.92 71.50 -20.41
N ASP A 31 47.65 72.54 -19.96
CA ASP A 31 47.12 73.65 -19.15
C ASP A 31 45.92 74.40 -19.77
N PHE A 32 45.81 74.38 -21.10
CA PHE A 32 44.78 75.10 -21.86
C PHE A 32 43.43 74.36 -21.96
N ILE A 33 43.33 73.09 -21.54
CA ILE A 33 42.08 72.31 -21.48
C ILE A 33 41.01 72.97 -20.57
N SER A 34 41.46 73.81 -19.63
CA SER A 34 40.58 74.61 -18.77
C SER A 34 39.83 75.73 -19.50
N ARG A 35 40.18 76.04 -20.77
CA ARG A 35 39.57 77.08 -21.60
C ARG A 35 38.67 76.46 -22.70
N PRO A 36 37.57 77.12 -23.10
CA PRO A 36 36.64 76.60 -24.12
C PRO A 36 37.31 76.32 -25.48
N GLU A 37 36.93 75.21 -26.14
CA GLU A 37 37.49 74.72 -27.42
C GLU A 37 37.48 75.73 -28.57
N ASP A 38 36.55 76.69 -28.54
CA ASP A 38 36.39 77.73 -29.57
C ASP A 38 37.54 78.74 -29.60
N LEU A 39 38.35 78.82 -28.55
CA LEU A 39 39.47 79.76 -28.39
C LEU A 39 40.84 79.14 -28.65
N TRP A 40 40.89 77.85 -29.01
CA TRP A 40 42.15 77.15 -29.23
C TRP A 40 42.76 77.54 -30.57
N THR A 41 44.03 77.92 -30.55
CA THR A 41 44.83 78.12 -31.77
C THR A 41 45.04 76.79 -32.50
N GLU A 42 45.32 76.81 -33.81
CA GLU A 42 45.55 75.58 -34.59
C GLU A 42 46.74 74.76 -34.06
N GLU A 43 47.70 75.40 -33.40
CA GLU A 43 48.84 74.75 -32.75
C GLU A 43 48.41 74.07 -31.43
N GLU A 44 47.57 74.72 -30.61
CA GLU A 44 47.00 74.12 -29.38
C GLU A 44 46.08 72.94 -29.69
N LYS A 45 45.32 72.99 -30.79
CA LYS A 45 44.53 71.86 -31.28
C LYS A 45 45.39 70.64 -31.63
N LYS A 46 46.54 70.85 -32.30
CA LYS A 46 47.49 69.77 -32.60
C LYS A 46 48.12 69.18 -31.34
N VAL A 47 48.46 70.03 -30.36
CA VAL A 47 49.00 69.57 -29.06
C VAL A 47 47.95 68.76 -28.28
N PHE A 48 46.67 69.12 -28.37
CA PHE A 48 45.58 68.33 -27.78
C PHE A 48 45.38 67.00 -28.52
N GLU A 49 45.38 66.98 -29.85
CA GLU A 49 45.29 65.73 -30.64
C GLU A 49 46.46 64.77 -30.34
N GLU A 50 47.67 65.30 -30.14
CA GLU A 50 48.84 64.51 -29.74
C GLU A 50 48.75 64.02 -28.28
N TYR A 51 48.20 64.84 -27.38
CA TYR A 51 47.91 64.43 -26.00
C TYR A 51 46.84 63.32 -25.96
N GLU A 52 45.75 63.47 -26.69
CA GLU A 52 44.67 62.50 -26.78
C GLU A 52 45.17 61.18 -27.37
N LYS A 53 45.99 61.22 -28.43
CA LYS A 53 46.66 60.02 -28.97
C LYS A 53 47.52 59.32 -27.92
N LYS A 54 48.37 60.04 -27.19
CA LYS A 54 49.22 59.46 -26.14
C LYS A 54 48.41 58.89 -24.98
N VAL A 55 47.31 59.54 -24.60
CA VAL A 55 46.39 59.04 -23.57
C VAL A 55 45.67 57.79 -24.04
N ASN A 56 45.26 57.73 -25.31
CA ASN A 56 44.63 56.55 -25.90
C ASN A 56 45.61 55.38 -26.01
N GLU A 57 46.83 55.61 -26.50
CA GLU A 57 47.90 54.60 -26.55
C GLU A 57 48.22 54.05 -25.15
N LEU A 58 48.34 54.94 -24.14
CA LEU A 58 48.58 54.53 -22.76
C LEU A 58 47.37 53.76 -22.16
N ASN A 59 46.14 54.12 -22.52
CA ASN A 59 44.96 53.36 -22.11
C ASN A 59 44.88 51.99 -22.80
N GLU A 60 45.27 51.89 -24.06
CA GLU A 60 45.39 50.62 -24.80
C GLU A 60 46.44 49.72 -24.13
N ASP A 61 47.64 50.23 -23.84
CA ASP A 61 48.69 49.49 -23.11
C ASP A 61 48.24 49.03 -21.72
N LYS A 62 47.51 49.88 -20.98
CA LYS A 62 46.92 49.53 -19.68
C LYS A 62 45.89 48.39 -19.82
N GLU A 63 45.07 48.40 -20.88
CA GLU A 63 44.07 47.36 -21.12
C GLU A 63 44.70 46.05 -21.62
N GLU A 64 45.71 46.12 -22.48
CA GLU A 64 46.50 44.95 -22.88
C GLU A 64 47.17 44.28 -21.68
N TYR A 65 47.74 45.08 -20.77
CA TYR A 65 48.35 44.54 -19.56
C TYR A 65 47.32 43.95 -18.60
N ARG A 66 46.14 44.58 -18.44
CA ARG A 66 45.01 43.97 -17.70
C ARG A 66 44.57 42.65 -18.32
N GLN A 67 44.48 42.58 -19.64
CA GLN A 67 44.10 41.35 -20.33
C GLN A 67 45.16 40.26 -20.17
N PHE A 68 46.45 40.62 -20.22
CA PHE A 68 47.55 39.72 -19.91
C PHE A 68 47.43 39.16 -18.47
N LEU A 69 47.23 40.01 -17.47
CA LEU A 69 47.03 39.59 -16.07
C LEU A 69 45.79 38.70 -15.90
N ARG A 70 44.68 39.02 -16.57
CA ARG A 70 43.48 38.17 -16.57
C ARG A 70 43.75 36.80 -17.17
N ASN A 71 44.53 36.74 -18.25
CA ASN A 71 44.90 35.48 -18.89
C ASN A 71 45.85 34.65 -18.00
N GLU A 72 46.83 35.27 -17.34
CA GLU A 72 47.68 34.58 -16.37
C GLU A 72 46.90 34.10 -15.16
N TRP A 73 45.99 34.93 -14.63
CA TRP A 73 45.10 34.56 -13.54
C TRP A 73 44.23 33.36 -13.90
N ASN A 74 43.57 33.37 -15.07
CA ASN A 74 42.76 32.26 -15.56
C ASN A 74 43.60 30.98 -15.76
N LYS A 75 44.83 31.09 -16.27
CA LYS A 75 45.75 29.95 -16.42
C LYS A 75 46.15 29.36 -15.07
N LEU A 76 46.49 30.20 -14.10
CA LEU A 76 46.82 29.77 -12.74
C LEU A 76 45.60 29.14 -12.07
N GLU A 77 44.42 29.72 -12.21
CA GLU A 77 43.18 29.17 -11.67
C GLU A 77 42.87 27.80 -12.28
N ALA A 78 43.02 27.64 -13.60
CA ALA A 78 42.84 26.36 -14.28
C ALA A 78 43.85 25.31 -13.79
N SER A 79 45.13 25.69 -13.66
CA SER A 79 46.20 24.82 -13.15
C SER A 79 45.94 24.39 -11.70
N ILE A 80 45.49 25.31 -10.83
CA ILE A 80 45.11 24.98 -9.45
C ILE A 80 43.92 24.02 -9.42
N LYS A 81 42.89 24.25 -10.25
CA LYS A 81 41.73 23.36 -10.34
C LYS A 81 42.13 21.95 -10.80
N GLU A 82 42.94 21.84 -11.83
CA GLU A 82 43.43 20.56 -12.35
C GLU A 82 44.29 19.82 -11.33
N THR A 83 45.23 20.51 -10.69
CA THR A 83 46.09 19.90 -9.64
C THR A 83 45.27 19.46 -8.42
N THR A 84 44.27 20.24 -8.01
CA THR A 84 43.36 19.87 -6.92
C THR A 84 42.54 18.63 -7.27
N GLN A 85 41.95 18.58 -8.48
CA GLN A 85 41.20 17.42 -8.95
C GLN A 85 42.07 16.16 -9.03
N ASN A 86 43.28 16.29 -9.58
CA ASN A 86 44.24 15.18 -9.65
C ASN A 86 44.63 14.68 -8.25
N PHE A 87 44.83 15.57 -7.29
CA PHE A 87 45.10 15.21 -5.90
C PHE A 87 43.92 14.46 -5.27
N ASP A 88 42.70 15.00 -5.41
CA ASP A 88 41.48 14.37 -4.89
C ASP A 88 41.26 12.98 -5.48
N GLU A 89 41.49 12.81 -6.79
CA GLU A 89 41.45 11.51 -7.44
C GLU A 89 42.46 10.51 -6.86
N ILE A 90 43.69 10.96 -6.60
CA ILE A 90 44.72 10.11 -6.01
C ILE A 90 44.32 9.72 -4.58
N VAL A 91 43.81 10.66 -3.78
CA VAL A 91 43.34 10.41 -2.42
C VAL A 91 42.16 9.44 -2.41
N CYS A 92 41.19 9.57 -3.32
CA CYS A 92 40.09 8.63 -3.50
C CYS A 92 40.59 7.23 -3.89
N LYS A 93 41.51 7.13 -4.85
CA LYS A 93 42.12 5.84 -5.24
C LYS A 93 42.90 5.21 -4.07
N LEU A 94 43.56 6.02 -3.25
CA LEU A 94 44.28 5.55 -2.05
C LEU A 94 43.31 5.08 -0.96
N SER A 95 42.23 5.83 -0.72
CA SER A 95 41.23 5.48 0.29
C SER A 95 40.50 4.19 -0.07
N GLU A 96 40.14 3.99 -1.34
CA GLU A 96 39.60 2.72 -1.84
C GLU A 96 40.58 1.56 -1.63
N LYS A 97 41.86 1.76 -1.95
CA LYS A 97 42.89 0.73 -1.70
C LYS A 97 43.02 0.41 -0.22
N LYS A 98 43.03 1.43 0.65
CA LYS A 98 43.08 1.24 2.10
C LYS A 98 41.88 0.43 2.59
N LEU A 99 40.66 0.78 2.17
CA LEU A 99 39.45 0.07 2.57
C LEU A 99 39.47 -1.39 2.09
N LYS A 100 39.87 -1.64 0.85
CA LYS A 100 40.01 -3.02 0.32
C LYS A 100 41.05 -3.82 1.09
N SER A 101 42.21 -3.24 1.40
CA SER A 101 43.23 -3.91 2.20
C SER A 101 42.75 -4.20 3.63
N GLN A 102 42.11 -3.24 4.29
CA GLN A 102 41.54 -3.44 5.63
C GLN A 102 40.46 -4.52 5.63
N MET A 103 39.58 -4.54 4.63
CA MET A 103 38.57 -5.59 4.48
C MET A 103 39.19 -6.99 4.40
N VAL A 104 40.27 -7.16 3.63
CA VAL A 104 40.98 -8.43 3.53
C VAL A 104 41.68 -8.79 4.84
N ILE A 105 42.30 -7.81 5.52
CA ILE A 105 42.93 -8.04 6.82
C ILE A 105 41.88 -8.54 7.83
N TYR A 106 40.75 -7.83 7.97
CA TYR A 106 39.68 -8.24 8.89
C TYR A 106 39.07 -9.59 8.52
N GLN A 107 39.00 -9.92 7.23
CA GLN A 107 38.56 -11.24 6.78
C GLN A 107 39.51 -12.33 7.26
N GLU A 108 40.81 -12.17 7.06
CA GLU A 108 41.80 -13.16 7.50
C GLU A 108 41.90 -13.22 9.03
N GLU A 109 41.80 -12.10 9.73
CA GLU A 109 41.74 -12.06 11.20
C GLU A 109 40.53 -12.83 11.72
N LEU A 110 39.34 -12.64 11.14
CA LEU A 110 38.14 -13.38 11.53
C LEU A 110 38.30 -14.89 11.27
N LYS A 111 38.90 -15.25 10.12
CA LYS A 111 39.20 -16.65 9.80
C LYS A 111 40.17 -17.27 10.79
N ILE A 112 41.22 -16.55 11.19
CA ILE A 112 42.17 -16.99 12.21
C ILE A 112 41.44 -17.21 13.54
N VAL A 113 40.61 -16.27 13.97
CA VAL A 113 39.83 -16.39 15.22
C VAL A 113 38.90 -17.61 15.18
N ASN A 114 38.19 -17.82 14.07
CA ASN A 114 37.30 -18.97 13.90
C ASN A 114 38.07 -20.30 13.92
N LEU A 115 39.25 -20.36 13.30
CA LEU A 115 40.11 -21.55 13.34
C LEU A 115 40.65 -21.81 14.74
N ILE A 116 41.10 -20.77 15.45
CA ILE A 116 41.54 -20.89 16.86
C ILE A 116 40.40 -21.40 17.73
N TYR A 117 39.19 -20.87 17.55
CA TYR A 117 38.01 -21.32 18.28
C TYR A 117 37.70 -22.80 18.00
N ALA A 118 37.74 -23.22 16.73
CA ALA A 118 37.52 -24.62 16.35
C ALA A 118 38.59 -25.56 16.94
N LEU A 119 39.86 -25.13 16.96
CA LEU A 119 40.96 -25.88 17.58
C LEU A 119 40.79 -25.99 19.10
N LEU A 120 40.44 -24.88 19.76
CA LEU A 120 40.19 -24.88 21.21
C LEU A 120 39.04 -25.82 21.58
N LEU A 121 37.97 -25.84 20.77
CA LEU A 121 36.85 -26.74 20.95
C LEU A 121 37.26 -28.21 20.74
N ASP A 122 38.07 -28.51 19.72
CA ASP A 122 38.59 -29.87 19.48
C ASP A 122 39.50 -30.33 20.64
N GLU A 123 40.37 -29.45 21.15
CA GLU A 123 41.19 -29.70 22.35
C GLU A 123 40.32 -29.96 23.59
N GLU A 124 39.28 -29.16 23.82
CA GLU A 124 38.34 -29.37 24.94
C GLU A 124 37.67 -30.74 24.84
N LEU A 125 37.17 -31.11 23.66
CA LEU A 125 36.59 -32.42 23.40
C LEU A 125 37.60 -33.55 23.61
N ASP A 126 38.86 -33.38 23.18
CA ASP A 126 39.93 -34.35 23.40
C ASP A 126 40.26 -34.53 24.88
N THR A 127 40.37 -33.44 25.64
CA THR A 127 40.63 -33.54 27.08
C THR A 127 39.48 -34.24 27.81
N ARG A 128 38.23 -33.96 27.41
CA ARG A 128 37.04 -34.62 27.97
C ARG A 128 37.00 -36.10 27.57
N GLU A 129 37.28 -36.46 26.32
CA GLU A 129 37.38 -37.85 25.87
C GLU A 129 38.44 -38.61 26.67
N ALA A 130 39.64 -38.06 26.81
CA ALA A 130 40.73 -38.65 27.58
C ALA A 130 40.35 -38.83 29.06
N GLY A 131 39.65 -37.84 29.64
CA GLY A 131 39.11 -37.90 31.00
C GLY A 131 38.12 -39.05 31.18
N LEU A 132 37.12 -39.16 30.30
CA LEU A 132 36.14 -40.24 30.30
C LEU A 132 36.80 -41.60 30.08
N HIS A 133 37.76 -41.69 29.15
CA HIS A 133 38.50 -42.91 28.89
C HIS A 133 39.30 -43.37 30.11
N LYS A 134 39.99 -42.44 30.80
CA LYS A 134 40.72 -42.71 32.03
C LYS A 134 39.78 -43.18 33.15
N PHE A 135 38.63 -42.53 33.31
CA PHE A 135 37.61 -42.93 34.27
C PHE A 135 37.07 -44.34 33.97
N LEU A 136 36.75 -44.61 32.71
CA LEU A 136 36.28 -45.92 32.26
C LEU A 136 37.33 -47.02 32.50
N MET A 137 38.61 -46.75 32.22
CA MET A 137 39.70 -47.68 32.49
C MET A 137 39.89 -47.94 33.99
N LYS A 138 39.78 -46.90 34.83
CA LYS A 138 39.81 -47.04 36.30
C LYS A 138 38.67 -47.94 36.78
N LYS A 139 37.44 -47.69 36.33
CA LYS A 139 36.25 -48.48 36.68
C LYS A 139 36.33 -49.92 36.18
N LYS A 140 36.85 -50.15 34.96
CA LYS A 140 37.12 -51.51 34.45
C LYS A 140 38.12 -52.25 35.33
N LYS A 141 39.20 -51.58 35.76
CA LYS A 141 40.20 -52.16 36.66
C LYS A 141 39.60 -52.51 38.03
N GLU A 142 38.82 -51.60 38.62
CA GLU A 142 38.07 -51.85 39.86
C GLU A 142 37.14 -53.07 39.73
N LYS A 143 36.40 -53.16 38.62
CA LYS A 143 35.53 -54.30 38.32
C LYS A 143 36.32 -55.62 38.21
N VAL A 144 37.48 -55.62 37.55
CA VAL A 144 38.35 -56.82 37.46
C VAL A 144 38.88 -57.22 38.83
N THR A 145 39.29 -56.26 39.67
CA THR A 145 39.75 -56.57 41.03
C THR A 145 38.65 -57.13 41.92
N LEU A 146 37.40 -56.68 41.74
CA LEU A 146 36.24 -57.16 42.49
C LEU A 146 35.59 -58.42 41.87
N TYR A 147 35.96 -58.79 40.65
CA TYR A 147 35.45 -59.98 39.96
C TYR A 147 35.59 -61.30 40.76
N PRO A 148 36.76 -61.66 41.33
CA PRO A 148 36.87 -62.88 42.13
C PRO A 148 35.99 -62.85 43.38
N VAL A 149 35.76 -61.65 43.95
CA VAL A 149 34.86 -61.45 45.08
C VAL A 149 33.42 -61.72 44.63
N PHE A 150 32.97 -61.18 43.49
CA PHE A 150 31.66 -61.48 42.91
C PHE A 150 31.47 -62.95 42.54
N LEU A 151 32.51 -63.64 42.03
CA LEU A 151 32.43 -65.09 41.76
C LEU A 151 32.21 -65.90 43.03
N ARG A 152 32.94 -65.59 44.11
CA ARG A 152 32.77 -66.27 45.40
C ARG A 152 31.36 -66.02 45.94
N TYR A 153 30.81 -64.82 45.81
CA TYR A 153 29.42 -64.55 46.19
C TYR A 153 28.38 -65.28 45.32
N GLY A 154 28.66 -65.49 44.02
CA GLY A 154 27.83 -66.33 43.17
C GLY A 154 27.77 -67.79 43.64
N GLN A 155 28.84 -68.30 44.23
CA GLN A 155 28.85 -69.62 44.88
C GLN A 155 28.06 -69.61 46.20
N VAL A 156 28.13 -68.52 46.97
CA VAL A 156 27.35 -68.30 48.20
C VAL A 156 25.83 -68.29 47.91
N ASP A 157 25.39 -67.80 46.75
CA ASP A 157 23.96 -67.86 46.36
C ASP A 157 23.43 -69.31 46.31
N ALA A 158 24.25 -70.26 45.85
CA ALA A 158 23.86 -71.67 45.84
C ALA A 158 23.75 -72.25 47.26
N PHE A 159 24.62 -71.83 48.19
CA PHE A 159 24.54 -72.21 49.60
C PHE A 159 23.34 -71.56 50.29
N LEU A 160 23.10 -70.27 50.04
CA LEU A 160 21.96 -69.55 50.58
C LEU A 160 20.64 -70.17 50.14
N LYS A 161 20.51 -70.56 48.87
CA LYS A 161 19.33 -71.28 48.36
C LYS A 161 19.09 -72.59 49.10
N LYS A 162 20.14 -73.33 49.45
CA LYS A 162 20.04 -74.54 50.27
C LYS A 162 19.60 -74.20 51.70
N ASP A 163 20.22 -73.20 52.32
CA ASP A 163 19.89 -72.77 53.68
C ASP A 163 18.47 -72.22 53.81
N ILE A 164 17.95 -71.53 52.79
CA ILE A 164 16.54 -71.10 52.72
C ILE A 164 15.60 -72.32 52.82
N VAL A 165 15.89 -73.38 52.07
CA VAL A 165 15.07 -74.61 52.07
C VAL A 165 15.18 -75.32 53.42
N VAL A 166 16.39 -75.40 53.99
CA VAL A 166 16.62 -76.02 55.31
C VAL A 166 15.91 -75.26 56.42
N THR A 167 16.07 -73.93 56.49
CA THR A 167 15.40 -73.09 57.50
C THR A 167 13.88 -73.14 57.36
N ARG A 168 13.34 -73.18 56.13
CA ARG A 168 11.90 -73.38 55.89
C ARG A 168 11.40 -74.74 56.37
N LYS A 169 12.18 -75.81 56.17
CA LYS A 169 11.85 -77.13 56.69
C LYS A 169 11.94 -77.18 58.22
N LEU A 170 12.89 -76.46 58.80
CA LEU A 170 13.05 -76.37 60.25
C LEU A 170 11.92 -75.56 60.90
N SER A 171 11.40 -74.52 60.22
CA SER A 171 10.30 -73.70 60.76
C SER A 171 8.98 -74.44 60.91
N SER A 172 8.77 -75.58 60.24
CA SER A 172 7.60 -76.43 60.48
C SER A 172 7.79 -77.46 61.60
N HIS A 173 9.01 -77.59 62.14
CA HIS A 173 9.33 -78.53 63.20
C HIS A 173 8.61 -78.23 64.53
N PRO A 174 8.52 -76.97 65.00
CA PRO A 174 7.74 -76.63 66.21
C PRO A 174 6.26 -77.00 66.09
N GLN A 175 5.65 -76.80 64.92
CA GLN A 175 4.25 -77.20 64.66
C GLN A 175 4.08 -78.73 64.71
N SER A 176 5.07 -79.47 64.21
CA SER A 176 5.10 -80.93 64.31
C SER A 176 5.26 -81.40 65.76
N LEU A 177 6.05 -80.69 66.57
CA LEU A 177 6.21 -80.98 68.00
C LEU A 177 4.93 -80.69 68.78
N GLU A 178 4.20 -79.62 68.44
CA GLU A 178 2.87 -79.35 69.00
C GLU A 178 1.87 -80.47 68.66
N HIS A 179 1.85 -80.96 67.41
CA HIS A 179 1.00 -82.09 67.04
C HIS A 179 1.42 -83.40 67.73
N GLY A 180 2.73 -83.59 67.94
CA GLY A 180 3.27 -84.71 68.71
C GLY A 180 2.86 -84.66 70.17
N PHE A 181 2.94 -83.48 70.79
CA PHE A 181 2.49 -83.21 72.15
C PHE A 181 1.00 -83.53 72.31
N MET A 182 0.14 -83.04 71.42
CA MET A 182 -1.31 -83.33 71.46
C MET A 182 -1.62 -84.83 71.41
N LYS A 183 -0.82 -85.62 70.68
CA LYS A 183 -0.99 -87.09 70.59
C LYS A 183 -0.43 -87.81 71.81
N GLN A 184 0.71 -87.38 72.33
CA GLN A 184 1.40 -88.00 73.46
C GLN A 184 0.60 -87.85 74.75
N PHE A 185 -0.02 -86.69 74.97
CA PHE A 185 -0.76 -86.38 76.20
C PHE A 185 -2.29 -86.56 76.09
N ALA A 186 -2.78 -87.18 75.00
CA ALA A 186 -4.21 -87.40 74.73
C ALA A 186 -4.95 -88.31 75.74
N HIS A 187 -4.20 -89.01 76.60
CA HIS A 187 -4.72 -89.93 77.61
C HIS A 187 -5.01 -89.25 78.96
N ILE A 188 -4.73 -87.94 79.09
CA ILE A 188 -4.95 -87.12 80.30
C ILE A 188 -6.37 -86.56 80.31
N PRO A 189 -7.05 -86.44 81.47
CA PRO A 189 -8.36 -85.79 81.58
C PRO A 189 -8.38 -84.37 80.99
N GLY A 190 -9.49 -83.99 80.34
CA GLY A 190 -9.58 -82.76 79.53
C GLY A 190 -9.17 -81.47 80.25
N ASP A 191 -9.58 -81.29 81.51
CA ASP A 191 -9.30 -80.06 82.27
C ASP A 191 -7.79 -79.90 82.58
N LEU A 192 -7.12 -81.00 82.95
CA LEU A 192 -5.67 -81.03 83.19
C LEU A 192 -4.87 -80.91 81.89
N PHE A 193 -5.40 -81.43 80.78
CA PHE A 193 -4.78 -81.31 79.47
C PHE A 193 -4.80 -79.86 78.95
N GLU A 194 -5.88 -79.12 79.17
CA GLU A 194 -5.96 -77.69 78.82
C GLU A 194 -4.98 -76.84 79.65
N GLU A 195 -4.82 -77.15 80.94
CA GLU A 195 -3.85 -76.49 81.81
C GLU A 195 -2.39 -76.76 81.37
N LEU A 196 -2.06 -78.01 81.05
CA LEU A 196 -0.74 -78.37 80.48
C LEU A 196 -0.51 -77.69 79.12
N LEU A 197 -1.53 -77.56 78.29
CA LEU A 197 -1.41 -76.88 77.00
C LEU A 197 -1.13 -75.37 77.16
N GLN A 198 -1.71 -74.72 78.18
CA GLN A 198 -1.38 -73.33 78.54
C GLN A 198 0.08 -73.22 78.99
N LEU A 199 0.53 -74.12 79.86
CA LEU A 199 1.93 -74.17 80.34
C LEU A 199 2.93 -74.50 79.23
N TYR A 200 2.53 -75.27 78.21
CA TYR A 200 3.33 -75.62 77.04
C TYR A 200 3.49 -74.45 76.04
N LYS A 201 2.57 -73.49 76.08
CA LYS A 201 2.62 -72.25 75.29
C LYS A 201 3.26 -71.09 76.07
N HIS A 202 3.34 -71.19 77.39
CA HIS A 202 3.95 -70.19 78.24
C HIS A 202 5.46 -70.11 78.00
N ARG A 203 6.00 -68.89 77.89
CA ARG A 203 7.41 -68.64 77.58
C ARG A 203 8.08 -67.91 78.76
N PRO A 204 9.34 -68.23 79.08
CA PRO A 204 10.10 -67.49 80.08
C PRO A 204 10.32 -66.04 79.65
N GLU A 205 10.20 -65.11 80.59
CA GLU A 205 10.56 -63.70 80.39
C GLU A 205 12.09 -63.55 80.37
N THR A 206 12.72 -63.89 79.25
CA THR A 206 14.17 -63.67 79.10
C THR A 206 14.48 -62.17 79.02
N PRO A 207 15.41 -61.63 79.83
CA PRO A 207 15.84 -60.24 79.71
C PRO A 207 16.46 -60.01 78.33
N ARG A 208 16.05 -58.93 77.65
CA ARG A 208 16.63 -58.52 76.36
C ARG A 208 18.12 -58.29 76.55
N THR A 209 18.95 -59.21 76.07
CA THR A 209 20.38 -58.96 75.89
C THR A 209 20.51 -57.92 74.77
N GLU A 210 20.63 -56.64 75.14
CA GLU A 210 21.15 -55.61 74.24
C GLU A 210 22.55 -56.06 73.81
N THR A 211 22.65 -56.57 72.58
CA THR A 211 23.92 -56.92 71.97
C THR A 211 24.72 -55.63 71.82
N LEU A 212 25.73 -55.43 72.67
CA LEU A 212 26.69 -54.36 72.55
C LEU A 212 27.32 -54.42 71.15
N LEU A 213 27.03 -53.39 70.37
CA LEU A 213 27.44 -53.19 68.99
C LEU A 213 28.91 -52.77 68.94
N ASP A 214 29.84 -53.67 69.23
CA ASP A 214 31.25 -53.39 68.96
C ASP A 214 31.99 -54.65 68.52
N THR A 215 31.67 -55.11 67.32
CA THR A 215 32.52 -56.04 66.58
C THR A 215 32.91 -55.37 65.27
N ALA A 216 34.21 -55.17 65.06
CA ALA A 216 34.81 -54.41 63.96
C ALA A 216 34.55 -54.97 62.54
N ASN A 217 33.71 -56.00 62.40
CA ASN A 217 33.35 -56.61 61.13
C ASN A 217 31.85 -56.43 60.84
N PRO A 218 31.45 -55.51 59.95
CA PRO A 218 30.04 -55.23 59.62
C PRO A 218 29.33 -56.36 58.84
N TYR A 219 29.99 -57.51 58.69
CA TYR A 219 29.50 -58.67 57.95
C TYR A 219 29.22 -59.90 58.82
N VAL A 220 29.47 -59.86 60.14
CA VAL A 220 29.23 -61.01 61.04
C VAL A 220 28.59 -60.52 62.33
N LYS A 221 27.29 -60.75 62.51
CA LYS A 221 26.60 -60.65 63.80
C LYS A 221 25.86 -61.96 64.05
N GLY A 222 26.48 -62.84 64.81
CA GLY A 222 25.94 -64.17 65.04
C GLY A 222 27.04 -65.19 64.90
N SER A 223 27.92 -65.20 65.90
CA SER A 223 28.82 -66.33 66.09
C SER A 223 27.99 -67.55 66.53
N PRO A 224 28.46 -68.79 66.28
CA PRO A 224 27.90 -69.99 66.91
C PRO A 224 27.93 -69.93 68.45
N GLU A 225 28.86 -69.16 69.01
CA GLU A 225 29.04 -68.95 70.45
C GLU A 225 27.85 -68.13 71.01
N ASP A 226 27.34 -67.16 70.24
CA ASP A 226 26.17 -66.35 70.60
C ASP A 226 24.87 -67.19 70.71
N TYR A 227 24.74 -68.25 69.89
CA TYR A 227 23.61 -69.18 69.96
C TYR A 227 23.70 -70.06 71.21
N GLN A 228 24.89 -70.58 71.51
CA GLN A 228 25.12 -71.45 72.66
C GLN A 228 24.86 -70.69 73.97
N ASP A 229 25.29 -69.43 74.04
CA ASP A 229 25.09 -68.56 75.19
C ASP A 229 23.62 -68.19 75.38
N ALA A 230 22.92 -67.80 74.31
CA ALA A 230 21.47 -67.52 74.34
C ALA A 230 20.66 -68.77 74.73
N LEU A 231 21.03 -69.94 74.23
CA LEU A 231 20.40 -71.22 74.57
C LEU A 231 20.64 -71.55 76.05
N SER A 232 21.84 -71.31 76.58
CA SER A 232 22.15 -71.57 77.99
C SER A 232 21.37 -70.67 78.94
N LEU A 233 21.16 -69.39 78.59
CA LEU A 233 20.34 -68.45 79.34
C LEU A 233 18.86 -68.84 79.31
N LEU A 234 18.37 -69.30 78.14
CA LEU A 234 17.02 -69.83 78.01
C LEU A 234 16.83 -71.08 78.88
N MET A 235 17.77 -72.02 78.87
CA MET A 235 17.68 -73.25 79.67
C MET A 235 17.65 -72.96 81.18
N LYS A 236 18.40 -71.96 81.65
CA LYS A 236 18.34 -71.50 83.05
C LYS A 236 16.98 -70.91 83.40
N ALA A 237 16.38 -70.11 82.52
CA ALA A 237 15.03 -69.57 82.74
C ALA A 237 13.94 -70.66 82.67
N MET A 238 14.19 -71.74 81.92
CA MET A 238 13.32 -72.92 81.90
C MET A 238 13.40 -73.72 83.21
N ASP A 239 14.54 -73.76 83.89
CA ASP A 239 14.67 -74.42 85.19
C ASP A 239 13.74 -73.80 86.26
N GLU A 240 13.50 -72.49 86.21
CA GLU A 240 12.54 -71.78 87.09
C GLU A 240 11.09 -72.15 86.77
N LEU A 241 10.75 -72.29 85.48
CA LEU A 241 9.40 -72.64 85.03
C LEU A 241 9.06 -74.14 85.20
N ASP A 242 10.06 -75.01 85.16
CA ASP A 242 9.91 -76.46 85.33
C ASP A 242 9.91 -76.89 86.82
N SER A 243 10.00 -75.94 87.76
CA SER A 243 9.99 -76.22 89.18
C SER A 243 8.71 -76.98 89.60
N PRO A 244 8.81 -77.92 90.58
CA PRO A 244 7.67 -78.73 91.00
C PRO A 244 6.55 -77.90 91.67
N GLU A 245 6.82 -76.63 91.99
CA GLU A 245 5.84 -75.67 92.52
C GLU A 245 4.78 -75.28 91.48
N HIS A 246 5.09 -75.40 90.19
CA HIS A 246 4.20 -75.07 89.08
C HIS A 246 3.43 -76.29 88.52
N MET A 247 3.52 -77.46 89.18
CA MET A 247 2.86 -78.69 88.75
C MET A 247 1.36 -78.68 89.12
N PRO A 248 0.44 -78.96 88.17
CA PRO A 248 -1.00 -79.06 88.45
C PRO A 248 -1.34 -80.13 89.48
N SER A 249 -2.30 -79.83 90.36
CA SER A 249 -2.74 -80.74 91.42
C SER A 249 -3.42 -81.99 90.84
N GLY A 250 -2.78 -83.15 90.97
CA GLY A 250 -3.30 -84.45 90.51
C GLY A 250 -2.51 -85.12 89.38
N LEU A 251 -1.40 -84.50 88.94
CA LEU A 251 -0.49 -85.09 87.95
C LEU A 251 0.56 -85.99 88.62
N ASP A 252 0.95 -87.08 87.95
CA ASP A 252 2.07 -87.93 88.40
C ASP A 252 3.41 -87.28 88.07
N GLN A 253 4.39 -87.45 88.97
CA GLN A 253 5.72 -86.85 88.84
C GLN A 253 6.42 -87.31 87.55
N SER A 254 6.19 -88.56 87.12
CA SER A 254 6.76 -89.09 85.87
C SER A 254 6.20 -88.40 84.61
N VAL A 255 4.93 -88.00 84.65
CA VAL A 255 4.25 -87.30 83.55
C VAL A 255 4.69 -85.83 83.50
N TRP A 256 4.94 -85.21 84.66
CA TRP A 256 5.49 -83.85 84.76
C TRP A 256 6.91 -83.77 84.17
N GLU A 257 7.79 -84.71 84.53
CA GLU A 257 9.14 -84.79 83.96
C GLU A 257 9.09 -84.96 82.43
N HIS A 258 8.17 -85.78 81.92
CA HIS A 258 7.97 -85.95 80.48
C HIS A 258 7.45 -84.67 79.80
N PHE A 259 6.55 -83.94 80.47
CA PHE A 259 6.04 -82.64 80.01
C PHE A 259 7.15 -81.58 79.94
N CYS A 260 7.96 -81.44 80.99
CA CYS A 260 9.10 -80.51 81.04
C CYS A 260 10.10 -80.80 79.91
N LEU A 261 10.39 -82.08 79.64
CA LEU A 261 11.24 -82.49 78.51
C LEU A 261 10.62 -82.12 77.15
N ALA A 262 9.33 -82.37 76.95
CA ALA A 262 8.64 -81.99 75.72
C ALA A 262 8.62 -80.46 75.51
N ARG A 263 8.47 -79.69 76.59
CA ARG A 263 8.49 -78.22 76.60
C ARG A 263 9.88 -77.67 76.29
N ARG A 264 10.93 -78.19 76.93
CA ARG A 264 12.33 -77.84 76.62
C ARG A 264 12.68 -78.13 75.17
N ASN A 265 12.33 -79.32 74.66
CA ASN A 265 12.56 -79.69 73.25
C ASN A 265 11.89 -78.72 72.26
N LYS A 266 10.66 -78.25 72.56
CA LYS A 266 10.00 -77.23 71.76
C LYS A 266 10.75 -75.89 71.82
N MET A 267 11.11 -75.43 73.01
CA MET A 267 11.81 -74.16 73.19
C MET A 267 13.19 -74.14 72.51
N GLU A 268 13.94 -75.24 72.61
CA GLU A 268 15.21 -75.43 71.88
C GLU A 268 15.00 -75.36 70.36
N SER A 269 13.95 -76.00 69.85
CA SER A 269 13.61 -75.97 68.42
C SER A 269 13.19 -74.58 67.93
N GLU A 270 12.44 -73.82 68.74
CA GLU A 270 11.99 -72.47 68.41
C GLU A 270 13.15 -71.46 68.40
N GLU A 271 14.03 -71.51 69.41
CA GLU A 271 15.24 -70.68 69.42
C GLU A 271 16.22 -71.06 68.31
N LEU A 272 16.34 -72.35 67.97
CA LEU A 272 17.13 -72.79 66.81
C LEU A 272 16.57 -72.22 65.49
N VAL A 273 15.24 -72.27 65.30
CA VAL A 273 14.57 -71.69 64.11
C VAL A 273 14.79 -70.19 64.06
N LYS A 274 14.64 -69.48 65.18
CA LYS A 274 14.86 -68.03 65.28
C LYS A 274 16.30 -67.65 64.95
N TRP A 275 17.29 -68.37 65.51
CA TRP A 275 18.70 -68.13 65.20
C TRP A 275 19.02 -68.40 63.72
N LYS A 276 18.56 -69.54 63.17
CA LYS A 276 18.74 -69.84 61.74
C LYS A 276 18.06 -68.82 60.84
N ALA A 277 16.89 -68.29 61.23
CA ALA A 277 16.19 -67.25 60.50
C ALA A 277 16.95 -65.91 60.53
N LEU A 278 17.52 -65.54 61.67
CA LEU A 278 18.37 -64.34 61.81
C LEU A 278 19.64 -64.47 60.97
N ALA A 279 20.38 -65.58 61.09
CA ALA A 279 21.58 -65.84 60.29
C ALA A 279 21.26 -65.81 58.77
N LEU A 280 20.12 -66.36 58.36
CA LEU A 280 19.67 -66.33 56.97
C LEU A 280 19.34 -64.90 56.50
N ALA A 281 18.68 -64.10 57.32
CA ALA A 281 18.35 -62.71 57.01
C ALA A 281 19.62 -61.85 56.83
N GLU A 282 20.64 -62.06 57.67
CA GLU A 282 21.92 -61.37 57.54
C GLU A 282 22.67 -61.75 56.27
N MET A 283 22.74 -63.05 55.96
CA MET A 283 23.36 -63.52 54.72
C MET A 283 22.64 -62.96 53.48
N GLN A 284 21.30 -62.92 53.50
CA GLN A 284 20.48 -62.30 52.43
C GLN A 284 20.73 -60.79 52.32
N ALA A 285 20.83 -60.06 53.43
CA ALA A 285 21.12 -58.64 53.43
C ALA A 285 22.53 -58.31 52.92
N CYS A 286 23.52 -59.15 53.26
CA CYS A 286 24.87 -59.07 52.71
C CYS A 286 24.86 -59.31 51.19
N GLN A 287 24.15 -60.35 50.74
CA GLN A 287 24.03 -60.66 49.31
C GLN A 287 23.41 -59.51 48.52
N ARG A 288 22.27 -58.96 48.98
CA ARG A 288 21.60 -57.83 48.30
C ARG A 288 22.54 -56.64 48.16
N ARG A 289 23.23 -56.24 49.24
CA ARG A 289 24.22 -55.15 49.19
C ARG A 289 25.29 -55.38 48.11
N ARG A 290 25.80 -56.60 47.97
CA ARG A 290 26.81 -56.94 46.94
C ARG A 290 26.27 -56.93 45.52
N VAL A 291 25.02 -57.37 45.33
CA VAL A 291 24.35 -57.31 44.03
C VAL A 291 24.13 -55.86 43.63
N ASP A 292 23.62 -55.03 44.55
CA ASP A 292 23.38 -53.61 44.33
C ASP A 292 24.69 -52.86 43.99
N GLU A 293 25.78 -53.15 44.70
CA GLU A 293 27.12 -52.59 44.39
C GLU A 293 27.60 -52.96 42.98
N ASN A 294 27.41 -54.22 42.56
CA ASN A 294 27.79 -54.69 41.24
C ASN A 294 26.94 -54.04 40.14
N ASP A 295 25.63 -53.95 40.35
CA ASP A 295 24.72 -53.37 39.37
C ASP A 295 24.92 -51.85 39.25
N LYS A 296 25.20 -51.16 40.37
CA LYS A 296 25.64 -49.76 40.35
C LYS A 296 26.94 -49.58 39.55
N MET A 297 27.94 -50.44 39.76
CA MET A 297 29.17 -50.38 38.96
C MET A 297 28.93 -50.65 37.47
N LYS A 298 28.03 -51.58 37.12
CA LYS A 298 27.66 -51.82 35.71
C LYS A 298 26.96 -50.61 35.11
N SER A 299 26.00 -50.01 35.81
CA SER A 299 25.28 -48.84 35.30
C SER A 299 26.21 -47.64 35.10
N GLU A 300 27.14 -47.40 36.03
CA GLU A 300 28.16 -46.34 35.90
C GLU A 300 29.08 -46.58 34.68
N LEU A 301 29.45 -47.84 34.44
CA LEU A 301 30.30 -48.20 33.30
C LEU A 301 29.58 -48.00 31.96
N GLU A 302 28.30 -48.41 31.91
CA GLU A 302 27.45 -48.26 30.73
C GLU A 302 27.16 -46.79 30.43
N SER A 303 26.82 -45.98 31.45
CA SER A 303 26.58 -44.54 31.28
C SER A 303 27.83 -43.81 30.78
N THR A 304 29.00 -44.14 31.33
CA THR A 304 30.28 -43.57 30.87
C THR A 304 30.56 -43.95 29.41
N PHE A 305 30.25 -45.20 29.02
CA PHE A 305 30.47 -45.67 27.65
C PHE A 305 29.54 -44.96 26.66
N GLN A 306 28.27 -44.77 27.01
CA GLN A 306 27.31 -44.03 26.21
C GLN A 306 27.73 -42.56 26.03
N GLU A 307 28.17 -41.90 27.10
CA GLU A 307 28.68 -40.52 27.03
C GLU A 307 29.91 -40.42 26.11
N LEU A 308 30.82 -41.40 26.18
CA LEU A 308 32.01 -41.43 25.33
C LEU A 308 31.63 -41.63 23.85
N THR A 309 30.67 -42.50 23.55
CA THR A 309 30.17 -42.69 22.17
C THR A 309 29.52 -41.43 21.65
N TRP A 310 28.67 -40.78 22.45
CA TRP A 310 28.02 -39.53 22.10
C TRP A 310 29.05 -38.42 21.81
N LEU A 311 30.08 -38.29 22.66
CA LEU A 311 31.12 -37.28 22.48
C LEU A 311 31.92 -37.51 21.19
N LYS A 312 32.20 -38.77 20.84
CA LYS A 312 32.86 -39.12 19.57
C LYS A 312 32.03 -38.75 18.35
N GLU A 313 30.72 -38.99 18.39
CA GLU A 313 29.82 -38.60 17.32
C GLU A 313 29.76 -37.08 17.18
N GLU A 314 29.70 -36.35 18.29
CA GLU A 314 29.66 -34.89 18.27
C GLU A 314 30.97 -34.29 17.75
N LYS A 315 32.11 -34.84 18.16
CA LYS A 315 33.42 -34.51 17.61
C LYS A 315 33.48 -34.75 16.10
N MET A 316 32.98 -35.89 15.63
CA MET A 316 32.94 -36.22 14.20
C MET A 316 32.08 -35.24 13.39
N LYS A 317 30.91 -34.81 13.92
CA LYS A 317 30.07 -33.81 13.26
C LYS A 317 30.78 -32.47 13.11
N LEU A 318 31.44 -32.00 14.17
CA LEU A 318 32.17 -30.74 14.16
C LEU A 318 33.33 -30.78 13.16
N GLN A 319 34.08 -31.89 13.11
CA GLN A 319 35.17 -32.08 12.14
C GLN A 319 34.68 -32.14 10.68
N GLN A 320 33.47 -32.65 10.45
CA GLN A 320 32.86 -32.71 9.12
C GLN A 320 32.15 -31.43 8.69
N ASN A 321 31.86 -30.52 9.63
CA ASN A 321 31.15 -29.28 9.38
C ASN A 321 32.08 -28.05 9.57
N PRO A 322 33.01 -27.80 8.64
CA PRO A 322 33.91 -26.67 8.75
C PRO A 322 33.17 -25.36 8.50
N THR A 323 33.47 -24.35 9.31
CA THR A 323 32.97 -22.98 9.10
C THR A 323 33.58 -22.38 7.83
N VAL A 324 32.73 -22.00 6.87
CA VAL A 324 33.13 -21.32 5.64
C VAL A 324 32.66 -19.88 5.68
N GLN A 325 33.58 -18.96 5.39
CA GLN A 325 33.28 -17.53 5.33
C GLN A 325 32.94 -17.12 3.89
N PHE A 326 31.83 -16.41 3.73
CA PHE A 326 31.41 -15.83 2.45
C PHE A 326 31.47 -14.30 2.51
N LEU A 327 31.96 -13.69 1.42
CA LEU A 327 31.94 -12.25 1.23
C LEU A 327 30.75 -11.89 0.35
N LEU A 328 29.71 -11.32 0.95
CA LEU A 328 28.50 -10.87 0.26
C LEU A 328 28.43 -9.35 0.25
N LYS A 329 27.93 -8.78 -0.85
CA LYS A 329 27.70 -7.34 -0.96
C LYS A 329 26.44 -6.92 -0.20
N GLN A 330 26.41 -5.69 0.30
CA GLN A 330 25.21 -5.10 0.87
C GLN A 330 24.08 -5.11 -0.18
N GLY A 331 22.91 -5.65 0.19
CA GLY A 331 21.80 -5.92 -0.72
C GLY A 331 21.66 -7.38 -1.19
N GLN A 332 22.69 -8.21 -1.01
CA GLN A 332 22.56 -9.68 -1.12
C GLN A 332 22.15 -10.34 0.19
N VAL A 333 22.19 -9.57 1.29
CA VAL A 333 21.74 -9.98 2.61
C VAL A 333 20.50 -9.14 2.94
N GLU A 334 19.36 -9.81 3.06
CA GLU A 334 18.05 -9.20 3.32
C GLU A 334 17.71 -9.18 4.82
N LEU A 335 18.68 -8.84 5.67
CA LEU A 335 18.46 -8.73 7.11
C LEU A 335 18.22 -7.27 7.52
N GLY A 336 17.34 -7.05 8.49
CA GLY A 336 17.15 -5.74 9.10
C GLY A 336 18.44 -5.27 9.77
N SER A 337 18.88 -4.04 9.50
CA SER A 337 20.15 -3.55 10.05
C SER A 337 20.01 -3.22 11.54
N THR A 338 20.51 -4.09 12.41
CA THR A 338 20.96 -3.71 13.75
C THR A 338 22.40 -3.17 13.68
N GLN A 339 22.79 -2.31 14.63
CA GLN A 339 24.16 -1.75 14.71
C GLN A 339 25.25 -2.83 14.77
N ILE A 340 24.90 -4.01 15.30
CA ILE A 340 25.66 -5.24 15.19
C ILE A 340 24.78 -6.19 14.36
N PRO A 341 25.17 -6.54 13.13
CA PRO A 341 24.36 -7.42 12.31
C PRO A 341 24.35 -8.83 12.92
N GLU A 342 23.17 -9.29 13.33
CA GLU A 342 22.95 -10.63 13.85
C GLU A 342 22.53 -11.55 12.69
N TYR A 343 23.35 -12.57 12.42
CA TYR A 343 23.14 -13.50 11.30
C TYR A 343 22.58 -14.86 11.75
N SER A 344 22.10 -14.96 12.99
CA SER A 344 21.56 -16.21 13.57
C SER A 344 20.40 -16.78 12.75
N ASP A 345 19.54 -15.90 12.24
CA ASP A 345 18.38 -16.26 11.42
C ASP A 345 18.69 -16.23 9.90
N ALA A 346 19.95 -16.07 9.51
CA ALA A 346 20.34 -16.00 8.11
C ALA A 346 20.31 -17.38 7.45
N ILE A 347 19.63 -17.47 6.31
CA ILE A 347 19.55 -18.70 5.51
C ILE A 347 20.20 -18.44 4.15
N LEU A 348 21.07 -19.36 3.72
CA LEU A 348 21.66 -19.31 2.39
C LEU A 348 20.67 -19.91 1.37
N ILE A 349 20.20 -19.07 0.45
CA ILE A 349 19.26 -19.46 -0.61
C ILE A 349 19.96 -19.38 -1.96
N ASP A 350 19.73 -20.37 -2.83
CA ASP A 350 20.20 -20.30 -4.21
C ASP A 350 19.49 -19.15 -4.94
N ARG A 351 20.30 -18.24 -5.51
CA ARG A 351 19.86 -17.10 -6.31
C ARG A 351 18.87 -17.50 -7.40
N ARG A 352 18.99 -18.70 -7.98
CA ARG A 352 18.08 -19.20 -9.02
C ARG A 352 16.62 -19.19 -8.59
N VAL A 353 16.36 -19.55 -7.34
CA VAL A 353 14.99 -19.60 -6.77
C VAL A 353 14.39 -18.19 -6.72
N VAL A 354 15.19 -17.21 -6.30
CA VAL A 354 14.76 -15.80 -6.22
C VAL A 354 14.56 -15.22 -7.62
N GLU A 355 15.46 -15.52 -8.55
CA GLU A 355 15.34 -15.07 -9.95
C GLU A 355 14.12 -15.67 -10.65
N GLU A 356 13.85 -16.96 -10.46
CA GLU A 356 12.66 -17.62 -11.01
C GLU A 356 11.36 -17.02 -10.45
N LEU A 357 11.34 -16.74 -9.14
CA LEU A 357 10.23 -16.03 -8.50
C LEU A 357 10.04 -14.63 -9.09
N ASN A 358 11.13 -13.87 -9.26
CA ASN A 358 11.10 -12.53 -9.83
C ASN A 358 10.64 -12.54 -11.30
N CYS A 359 11.08 -13.51 -12.11
CA CYS A 359 10.58 -13.72 -13.46
C CYS A 359 9.08 -14.02 -13.47
N THR A 360 8.61 -14.86 -12.55
CA THR A 360 7.18 -15.18 -12.40
C THR A 360 6.38 -13.95 -12.00
N LEU A 361 6.87 -13.15 -11.05
CA LEU A 361 6.26 -11.90 -10.62
C LEU A 361 6.19 -10.88 -11.75
N ALA A 362 7.27 -10.73 -12.53
CA ALA A 362 7.28 -9.86 -13.70
C ALA A 362 6.25 -10.30 -14.76
N ALA A 363 6.16 -11.61 -15.04
CA ALA A 363 5.17 -12.14 -15.97
C ALA A 363 3.73 -11.94 -15.51
N GLN A 364 3.45 -12.04 -14.20
CA GLN A 364 2.14 -11.72 -13.63
C GLN A 364 1.85 -10.21 -13.66
N GLY A 365 2.87 -9.38 -13.43
CA GLY A 365 2.79 -7.93 -13.58
C GLY A 365 2.42 -7.53 -15.00
N GLU A 366 3.07 -8.12 -16.00
CA GLU A 366 2.78 -7.88 -17.42
C GLU A 366 1.33 -8.26 -17.75
N LYS A 367 0.87 -9.45 -17.34
CA LYS A 367 -0.54 -9.88 -17.51
C LYS A 367 -1.53 -8.88 -16.91
N LYS A 368 -1.23 -8.36 -15.71
CA LYS A 368 -2.06 -7.35 -15.06
C LYS A 368 -2.10 -6.05 -15.89
N ILE A 369 -0.95 -5.61 -16.40
CA ILE A 369 -0.87 -4.42 -17.26
C ILE A 369 -1.65 -4.64 -18.56
N THR A 370 -1.48 -5.78 -19.23
CA THR A 370 -2.23 -6.12 -20.45
C THR A 370 -3.74 -6.08 -20.18
N ALA A 371 -4.22 -6.71 -19.11
CA ALA A 371 -5.63 -6.69 -18.72
C ALA A 371 -6.12 -5.26 -18.41
N MET A 372 -5.30 -4.42 -17.76
CA MET A 372 -5.63 -3.02 -17.53
C MET A 372 -5.73 -2.21 -18.83
N VAL A 373 -4.87 -2.48 -19.81
CA VAL A 373 -4.89 -1.84 -21.13
C VAL A 373 -6.14 -2.27 -21.90
N GLU A 374 -6.44 -3.56 -21.93
CA GLU A 374 -7.66 -4.11 -22.55
C GLU A 374 -8.92 -3.51 -21.94
N PHE A 375 -8.99 -3.41 -20.61
CA PHE A 375 -10.13 -2.78 -19.92
C PHE A 375 -10.28 -1.30 -20.26
N LYS A 376 -9.16 -0.57 -20.33
CA LYS A 376 -9.14 0.84 -20.74
C LYS A 376 -9.65 1.00 -22.17
N ASP A 377 -9.20 0.16 -23.10
CA ASP A 377 -9.61 0.25 -24.50
C ASP A 377 -11.05 -0.24 -24.72
N PHE A 378 -11.51 -1.23 -23.96
CA PHE A 378 -12.91 -1.64 -23.91
C PHE A 378 -13.81 -0.49 -23.42
N SER A 379 -13.41 0.21 -22.36
CA SER A 379 -14.14 1.37 -21.83
C SER A 379 -14.21 2.52 -22.85
N LYS A 380 -13.12 2.78 -23.59
CA LYS A 380 -13.13 3.75 -24.70
C LYS A 380 -14.11 3.33 -25.80
N GLY A 381 -14.14 2.04 -26.15
CA GLY A 381 -15.08 1.49 -27.12
C GLY A 381 -16.54 1.70 -26.71
N ILE A 382 -16.86 1.47 -25.43
CA ILE A 382 -18.21 1.75 -24.89
C ILE A 382 -18.56 3.23 -25.04
N ILE A 383 -17.67 4.15 -24.62
CA ILE A 383 -17.93 5.59 -24.70
C ILE A 383 -18.15 6.04 -26.16
N GLN A 384 -17.36 5.49 -27.10
CA GLN A 384 -17.53 5.79 -28.52
C GLN A 384 -18.89 5.29 -29.04
N LEU A 385 -19.27 4.06 -28.71
CA LEU A 385 -20.57 3.50 -29.10
C LEU A 385 -21.74 4.28 -28.49
N GLU A 386 -21.64 4.71 -27.24
CA GLU A 386 -22.63 5.58 -26.59
C GLU A 386 -22.78 6.92 -27.32
N TRP A 387 -21.66 7.52 -27.72
CA TRP A 387 -21.66 8.74 -28.50
C TRP A 387 -22.30 8.55 -29.88
N GLU A 388 -21.94 7.48 -30.60
CA GLU A 388 -22.53 7.14 -31.90
C GLU A 388 -24.04 6.91 -31.78
N HIS A 389 -24.47 6.18 -30.76
CA HIS A 389 -25.88 5.97 -30.48
C HIS A 389 -26.62 7.28 -30.18
N LYS A 390 -26.01 8.20 -29.41
CA LYS A 390 -26.59 9.53 -29.16
C LYS A 390 -26.69 10.36 -30.43
N LYS A 391 -25.66 10.33 -31.29
CA LYS A 391 -25.67 10.98 -32.61
C LYS A 391 -26.79 10.43 -33.48
N MET A 392 -26.93 9.11 -33.58
CA MET A 392 -27.99 8.47 -34.37
C MET A 392 -29.38 8.83 -33.83
N LYS A 393 -29.57 8.87 -32.50
CA LYS A 393 -30.81 9.34 -31.88
C LYS A 393 -31.15 10.79 -32.25
N MET A 394 -30.16 11.68 -32.25
CA MET A 394 -30.35 13.07 -32.67
C MET A 394 -30.71 13.16 -34.16
N GLN A 395 -30.06 12.38 -35.02
CA GLN A 395 -30.41 12.32 -36.44
C GLN A 395 -31.83 11.79 -36.67
N ILE A 396 -32.25 10.77 -35.92
CA ILE A 396 -33.64 10.28 -35.97
C ILE A 396 -34.61 11.38 -35.55
N GLN A 397 -34.29 12.14 -34.49
CA GLN A 397 -35.14 13.24 -34.04
C GLN A 397 -35.23 14.35 -35.10
N ASP A 398 -34.10 14.77 -35.67
CA ASP A 398 -34.06 15.76 -36.76
C ASP A 398 -34.88 15.31 -37.98
N LEU A 399 -34.75 14.05 -38.39
CA LEU A 399 -35.57 13.50 -39.48
C LEU A 399 -37.06 13.45 -39.13
N LYS A 400 -37.42 13.16 -37.88
CA LYS A 400 -38.82 13.22 -37.41
C LYS A 400 -39.36 14.64 -37.41
N GLU A 401 -38.55 15.62 -36.99
CA GLU A 401 -38.89 17.05 -37.04
C GLU A 401 -39.14 17.46 -38.49
N LYS A 402 -38.20 17.18 -39.40
CA LYS A 402 -38.34 17.45 -40.83
C LYS A 402 -39.57 16.80 -41.45
N ALA A 403 -39.88 15.55 -41.07
CA ALA A 403 -41.09 14.88 -41.53
C ALA A 403 -42.36 15.59 -41.04
N ARG A 404 -42.39 16.06 -39.79
CA ARG A 404 -43.50 16.88 -39.27
C ARG A 404 -43.62 18.20 -40.02
N ASP A 405 -42.50 18.87 -40.27
CA ASP A 405 -42.48 20.13 -41.02
C ASP A 405 -43.04 19.96 -42.43
N ILE A 406 -42.68 18.88 -43.13
CA ILE A 406 -43.24 18.55 -44.46
C ILE A 406 -44.76 18.35 -44.38
N VAL A 407 -45.27 17.69 -43.34
CA VAL A 407 -46.72 17.47 -43.16
C VAL A 407 -47.46 18.77 -42.85
N ILE A 408 -46.84 19.67 -42.08
CA ILE A 408 -47.42 20.96 -41.67
C ILE A 408 -47.33 21.99 -42.80
N LEU A 409 -46.38 21.84 -43.73
CA LEU A 409 -46.15 22.77 -44.84
C LEU A 409 -47.45 22.97 -45.65
N PRO A 410 -48.03 24.19 -45.66
CA PRO A 410 -49.22 24.45 -46.44
C PRO A 410 -48.85 24.40 -47.94
N ILE A 411 -49.28 23.35 -48.62
CA ILE A 411 -49.03 23.18 -50.05
C ILE A 411 -49.89 24.21 -50.80
N SER A 412 -49.25 25.21 -51.40
CA SER A 412 -49.92 26.17 -52.27
C SER A 412 -50.46 25.48 -53.52
N LYS A 413 -51.46 26.08 -54.18
CA LYS A 413 -52.02 25.54 -55.43
C LYS A 413 -50.96 25.36 -56.52
N ASP A 414 -49.96 26.25 -56.57
CA ASP A 414 -48.85 26.17 -57.52
C ASP A 414 -47.94 24.97 -57.23
N CYS A 415 -47.66 24.68 -55.96
CA CYS A 415 -46.92 23.47 -55.57
C CYS A 415 -47.69 22.19 -55.90
N GLN A 416 -49.02 22.18 -55.74
CA GLN A 416 -49.84 21.03 -56.16
C GLN A 416 -49.78 20.81 -57.68
N LEU A 417 -49.85 21.88 -58.47
CA LEU A 417 -49.74 21.82 -59.93
C LEU A 417 -48.35 21.33 -60.38
N PHE A 418 -47.28 21.77 -59.70
CA PHE A 418 -45.91 21.29 -59.95
C PHE A 418 -45.75 19.79 -59.70
N LEU A 419 -46.34 19.28 -58.62
CA LEU A 419 -46.22 17.86 -58.26
C LEU A 419 -47.10 16.92 -59.10
N THR A 420 -48.25 17.40 -59.61
CA THR A 420 -49.22 16.58 -60.36
C THR A 420 -48.98 16.56 -61.86
N VAL A 421 -48.44 17.63 -62.44
CA VAL A 421 -48.26 17.75 -63.89
C VAL A 421 -46.85 17.31 -64.29
N GLN A 422 -46.76 16.24 -65.11
CA GLN A 422 -45.46 15.68 -65.56
C GLN A 422 -44.56 16.67 -66.31
N ASN A 423 -45.13 17.74 -66.86
CA ASN A 423 -44.39 18.74 -67.63
C ASN A 423 -44.89 20.15 -67.23
N TYR A 424 -44.58 20.53 -65.99
CA TYR A 424 -45.01 21.80 -65.39
C TYR A 424 -44.64 23.01 -66.25
N ASP A 425 -43.44 22.99 -66.83
CA ASP A 425 -42.96 24.07 -67.71
C ASP A 425 -43.81 24.19 -68.99
N ALA A 426 -44.26 23.06 -69.55
CA ALA A 426 -45.17 23.07 -70.69
C ALA A 426 -46.56 23.61 -70.31
N HIS A 427 -47.07 23.27 -69.12
CA HIS A 427 -48.34 23.78 -68.62
C HIS A 427 -48.28 25.29 -68.32
N ILE A 428 -47.21 25.76 -67.69
CA ILE A 428 -46.98 27.19 -67.47
C ILE A 428 -46.87 27.92 -68.80
N THR A 429 -46.08 27.42 -69.74
CA THR A 429 -45.92 28.08 -71.05
C THR A 429 -47.23 28.11 -71.83
N GLN A 430 -48.06 27.07 -71.77
CA GLN A 430 -49.39 27.07 -72.36
C GLN A 430 -50.34 28.05 -71.67
N HIS A 431 -50.33 28.11 -70.33
CA HIS A 431 -51.14 29.06 -69.57
C HIS A 431 -50.70 30.52 -69.83
N LEU A 432 -49.39 30.78 -69.85
CA LEU A 432 -48.81 32.07 -70.22
C LEU A 432 -49.18 32.45 -71.66
N ALA A 433 -49.07 31.53 -72.62
CA ALA A 433 -49.49 31.77 -73.99
C ALA A 433 -50.99 32.09 -74.09
N GLY A 434 -51.84 31.42 -73.31
CA GLY A 434 -53.27 31.73 -73.21
C GLY A 434 -53.55 33.12 -72.61
N MET A 435 -52.83 33.48 -71.55
CA MET A 435 -52.91 34.82 -70.96
C MET A 435 -52.41 35.91 -71.94
N GLU A 436 -51.30 35.66 -72.63
CA GLU A 436 -50.76 36.57 -73.66
C GLU A 436 -51.73 36.75 -74.83
N GLN A 437 -52.40 35.69 -75.28
CA GLN A 437 -53.45 35.80 -76.29
C GLN A 437 -54.63 36.64 -75.80
N SER A 438 -55.09 36.42 -74.56
CA SER A 438 -56.18 37.21 -73.95
C SER A 438 -55.79 38.69 -73.80
N LEU A 439 -54.58 38.96 -73.31
CA LEU A 439 -54.01 40.31 -73.25
C LEU A 439 -53.90 40.94 -74.63
N GLY A 440 -53.48 40.19 -75.65
CA GLY A 440 -53.42 40.67 -77.04
C GLY A 440 -54.80 41.02 -77.62
N VAL A 441 -55.84 40.25 -77.29
CA VAL A 441 -57.23 40.57 -77.65
C VAL A 441 -57.69 41.84 -76.93
N MET A 442 -57.43 41.96 -75.63
CA MET A 442 -57.77 43.15 -74.85
C MET A 442 -57.03 44.39 -75.36
N ASP A 443 -55.75 44.28 -75.72
CA ASP A 443 -54.97 45.39 -76.28
C ASP A 443 -55.50 45.84 -77.65
N LYS A 444 -55.89 44.90 -78.53
CA LYS A 444 -56.55 45.22 -79.80
C LYS A 444 -57.88 45.95 -79.57
N LEU A 445 -58.69 45.48 -78.61
CA LEU A 445 -59.94 46.13 -78.24
C LEU A 445 -59.69 47.53 -77.66
N HIS A 446 -58.70 47.67 -76.77
CA HIS A 446 -58.30 48.94 -76.18
C HIS A 446 -57.84 49.93 -77.26
N LYS A 447 -56.97 49.51 -78.19
CA LYS A 447 -56.54 50.33 -79.34
C LYS A 447 -57.72 50.77 -80.22
N LYS A 448 -58.71 49.90 -80.46
CA LYS A 448 -59.93 50.27 -81.20
C LYS A 448 -60.75 51.31 -80.43
N ASN A 449 -60.92 51.11 -79.12
CA ASN A 449 -61.64 52.05 -78.26
C ASN A 449 -60.93 53.40 -78.20
N VAL A 450 -59.60 53.44 -78.04
CA VAL A 450 -58.80 54.67 -78.06
C VAL A 450 -58.98 55.41 -79.39
N LYS A 451 -58.91 54.71 -80.53
CA LYS A 451 -59.16 55.33 -81.86
C LYS A 451 -60.56 55.93 -81.96
N ASN A 452 -61.58 55.25 -81.44
CA ASN A 452 -62.95 55.76 -81.42
C ASN A 452 -63.09 57.00 -80.53
N HIS A 453 -62.49 56.99 -79.33
CA HIS A 453 -62.46 58.16 -78.45
C HIS A 453 -61.71 59.33 -79.09
N GLN A 454 -60.58 59.09 -79.76
CA GLN A 454 -59.84 60.12 -80.49
C GLN A 454 -60.65 60.72 -81.65
N LYS A 455 -61.47 59.94 -82.36
CA LYS A 455 -62.42 60.48 -83.36
C LYS A 455 -63.45 61.39 -82.69
N LYS A 456 -64.06 60.93 -81.60
CA LYS A 456 -65.05 61.70 -80.84
C LYS A 456 -64.48 63.00 -80.26
N VAL A 457 -63.24 62.96 -79.77
CA VAL A 457 -62.50 64.15 -79.31
C VAL A 457 -62.26 65.13 -80.47
N ARG A 458 -61.91 64.65 -81.67
CA ARG A 458 -61.75 65.52 -82.85
C ARG A 458 -63.07 66.17 -83.27
N GLU A 459 -64.17 65.44 -83.25
CA GLU A 459 -65.52 65.97 -83.51
C GLU A 459 -65.90 67.03 -82.47
N LEU A 460 -65.71 66.73 -81.18
CA LEU A 460 -65.98 67.68 -80.10
C LEU A 460 -65.10 68.93 -80.20
N LYS A 461 -63.81 68.81 -80.55
CA LYS A 461 -62.93 69.97 -80.78
C LYS A 461 -63.44 70.86 -81.93
N LYS A 462 -63.93 70.27 -83.02
CA LYS A 462 -64.57 71.03 -84.12
C LYS A 462 -65.83 71.75 -83.63
N CYS A 463 -66.67 71.07 -82.85
CA CYS A 463 -67.87 71.69 -82.26
C CYS A 463 -67.52 72.82 -81.29
N ILE A 464 -66.49 72.65 -80.45
CA ILE A 464 -66.00 73.70 -79.55
C ILE A 464 -65.53 74.90 -80.36
N HIS A 465 -64.73 74.70 -81.41
CA HIS A 465 -64.26 75.81 -82.25
C HIS A 465 -65.40 76.58 -82.92
N LEU A 466 -66.41 75.87 -83.44
CA LEU A 466 -67.63 76.50 -83.98
C LEU A 466 -68.40 77.29 -82.91
N LYS A 467 -68.47 76.77 -81.68
CA LYS A 467 -69.11 77.46 -80.56
C LYS A 467 -68.29 78.64 -80.05
N GLU A 468 -66.96 78.57 -80.05
CA GLU A 468 -66.08 79.70 -79.75
C GLU A 468 -66.24 80.82 -80.77
N GLN A 469 -66.33 80.48 -82.05
CA GLN A 469 -66.59 81.46 -83.12
C GLN A 469 -67.96 82.13 -82.95
N ALA A 470 -69.01 81.35 -82.69
CA ALA A 470 -70.34 81.88 -82.39
C ALA A 470 -70.35 82.74 -81.10
N ASN A 471 -69.63 82.32 -80.04
CA ASN A 471 -69.49 83.10 -78.82
C ASN A 471 -68.73 84.40 -79.04
N TYR A 472 -67.73 84.41 -79.94
CA TYR A 472 -67.02 85.62 -80.32
C TYR A 472 -67.92 86.60 -81.07
N GLU A 473 -68.73 86.11 -82.01
CA GLU A 473 -69.76 86.92 -82.70
C GLU A 473 -70.79 87.48 -81.72
N LEU A 474 -71.30 86.66 -80.80
CA LEU A 474 -72.20 87.10 -79.74
C LEU A 474 -71.55 88.11 -78.79
N SER A 475 -70.25 87.97 -78.51
CA SER A 475 -69.50 88.93 -77.69
C SER A 475 -69.32 90.27 -78.41
N LEU A 476 -69.16 90.24 -79.75
CA LEU A 476 -69.12 91.43 -80.57
C LEU A 476 -70.49 92.15 -80.56
N GLN A 477 -71.58 91.39 -80.75
CA GLN A 477 -72.94 91.89 -80.64
C GLN A 477 -73.24 92.44 -79.23
N LEU A 478 -72.75 91.80 -78.18
CA LEU A 478 -72.90 92.30 -76.80
C LEU A 478 -72.17 93.62 -76.59
N LYS A 479 -70.96 93.80 -77.17
CA LYS A 479 -70.26 95.08 -77.12
C LYS A 479 -71.03 96.16 -77.85
N GLU A 480 -71.55 95.86 -79.03
CA GLU A 480 -72.35 96.80 -79.83
C GLU A 480 -73.66 97.16 -79.12
N MET A 481 -74.31 96.16 -78.52
CA MET A 481 -75.52 96.37 -77.74
C MET A 481 -75.22 97.13 -76.44
N LEU A 482 -74.07 96.91 -75.79
CA LEU A 482 -73.64 97.70 -74.63
C LEU A 482 -73.41 99.16 -75.01
N VAL A 483 -72.80 99.43 -76.17
CA VAL A 483 -72.68 100.79 -76.71
C VAL A 483 -74.07 101.39 -76.90
N SER A 484 -74.99 100.69 -77.57
CA SER A 484 -76.36 101.17 -77.77
C SER A 484 -77.15 101.38 -76.47
N VAL A 485 -76.91 100.55 -75.45
CA VAL A 485 -77.51 100.70 -74.12
C VAL A 485 -76.89 101.87 -73.40
N SER A 486 -75.57 102.07 -73.47
CA SER A 486 -74.90 103.23 -72.87
C SER A 486 -75.33 104.54 -73.52
N GLU A 487 -75.52 104.57 -74.84
CA GLU A 487 -76.09 105.71 -75.57
C GLU A 487 -77.54 105.96 -75.13
N ARG A 488 -78.37 104.91 -75.04
CA ARG A 488 -79.73 105.04 -74.53
C ARG A 488 -79.78 105.42 -73.05
N MET A 489 -78.82 104.99 -72.25
CA MET A 489 -78.72 105.31 -70.83
C MET A 489 -78.31 106.78 -70.66
N HIS A 490 -77.40 107.29 -71.50
CA HIS A 490 -77.12 108.73 -71.59
C HIS A 490 -78.34 109.53 -72.05
N ILE A 491 -79.13 109.03 -73.00
CA ILE A 491 -80.39 109.67 -73.41
C ILE A 491 -81.45 109.61 -72.29
N PHE A 492 -81.53 108.51 -71.53
CA PHE A 492 -82.46 108.36 -70.40
C PHE A 492 -82.06 109.21 -69.19
N GLU A 493 -80.76 109.34 -68.91
CA GLU A 493 -80.23 110.23 -67.87
C GLU A 493 -80.42 111.71 -68.22
N ALA A 494 -80.38 112.06 -69.51
CA ALA A 494 -80.70 113.42 -69.98
C ALA A 494 -82.21 113.72 -69.96
N ALA A 495 -83.08 112.70 -69.91
CA ALA A 495 -84.54 112.85 -70.01
C ALA A 495 -85.28 112.80 -68.66
N ASP A 496 -84.58 112.65 -67.52
CA ASP A 496 -85.11 112.71 -66.14
C ASP A 496 -86.47 112.01 -65.91
N THR A 497 -86.61 110.79 -66.45
CA THR A 497 -87.84 109.94 -66.36
C THR A 497 -87.69 108.75 -65.41
N ARG A 498 -86.70 108.79 -64.50
CA ARG A 498 -86.40 107.70 -63.54
C ARG A 498 -87.62 107.26 -62.72
N ASP A 499 -88.42 108.21 -62.24
CA ASP A 499 -89.53 107.91 -61.32
C ASP A 499 -90.76 107.26 -62.00
N ILE A 500 -90.95 107.49 -63.31
CA ILE A 500 -92.09 106.91 -64.06
C ILE A 500 -91.79 105.46 -64.47
N SER A 501 -90.53 105.17 -64.80
CA SER A 501 -90.07 103.83 -65.18
C SER A 501 -90.10 102.85 -64.00
N GLU A 502 -89.65 103.28 -62.81
CA GLU A 502 -89.69 102.43 -61.60
C GLU A 502 -91.12 102.07 -61.16
N LYS A 503 -92.06 103.00 -61.31
CA LYS A 503 -93.48 102.73 -61.00
C LYS A 503 -94.08 101.68 -61.93
N ASN A 504 -93.81 101.78 -63.23
CA ASN A 504 -94.30 100.83 -64.23
C ASN A 504 -93.63 99.45 -64.10
N THR A 505 -92.33 99.38 -63.79
CA THR A 505 -91.64 98.10 -63.55
C THR A 505 -92.11 97.43 -62.26
N ARG A 506 -92.36 98.19 -61.18
CA ARG A 506 -92.96 97.64 -59.96
C ARG A 506 -94.38 97.12 -60.19
N GLN A 507 -95.22 97.82 -60.95
CA GLN A 507 -96.57 97.34 -61.28
C GLN A 507 -96.53 96.06 -62.14
N ARG A 508 -95.69 96.00 -63.19
CA ARG A 508 -95.52 94.78 -63.99
C ARG A 508 -94.98 93.61 -63.17
N TYR A 509 -94.03 93.86 -62.27
CA TYR A 509 -93.52 92.80 -61.39
C TYR A 509 -94.60 92.25 -60.46
N GLN A 510 -95.45 93.14 -59.90
CA GLN A 510 -96.59 92.72 -59.09
C GLN A 510 -97.63 91.93 -59.90
N GLU A 511 -97.88 92.27 -61.16
CA GLU A 511 -98.76 91.51 -62.05
C GLU A 511 -98.20 90.11 -62.36
N ILE A 512 -96.89 89.99 -62.62
CA ILE A 512 -96.23 88.70 -62.86
C ILE A 512 -96.30 87.81 -61.62
N VAL A 513 -96.06 88.39 -60.43
CA VAL A 513 -96.17 87.64 -59.17
C VAL A 513 -97.61 87.19 -58.92
N LYS A 514 -98.61 88.03 -59.20
CA LYS A 514 -100.04 87.65 -59.12
C LYS A 514 -100.40 86.55 -60.11
N GLN A 515 -99.94 86.62 -61.36
CA GLN A 515 -100.15 85.55 -62.35
C GLN A 515 -99.50 84.23 -61.92
N LYS A 516 -98.31 84.27 -61.31
CA LYS A 516 -97.64 83.06 -60.79
C LYS A 516 -98.41 82.45 -59.62
N HIS A 517 -98.95 83.27 -58.71
CA HIS A 517 -99.80 82.79 -57.62
C HIS A 517 -101.10 82.16 -58.13
N LEU A 518 -101.78 82.78 -59.09
CA LEU A 518 -102.99 82.22 -59.70
C LEU A 518 -102.72 80.90 -60.43
N ARG A 519 -101.63 80.79 -61.21
CA ARG A 519 -101.27 79.51 -61.85
C ARG A 519 -100.93 78.41 -60.86
N ASN A 520 -100.31 78.75 -59.73
CA ASN A 520 -100.05 77.77 -58.68
C ASN A 520 -101.34 77.31 -58.00
N HIS A 521 -102.29 78.23 -57.73
CA HIS A 521 -103.60 77.85 -57.20
C HIS A 521 -104.39 76.94 -58.15
N ILE A 522 -104.35 77.21 -59.47
CA ILE A 522 -104.99 76.35 -60.48
C ILE A 522 -104.35 74.96 -60.49
N ARG A 523 -103.01 74.84 -60.44
CA ARG A 523 -102.35 73.53 -60.34
C ARG A 523 -102.71 72.77 -59.07
N GLU A 524 -102.90 73.46 -57.95
CA GLU A 524 -103.28 72.83 -56.69
C GLU A 524 -104.73 72.33 -56.75
N GLN A 525 -105.62 73.08 -57.42
CA GLN A 525 -107.00 72.65 -57.70
C GLN A 525 -107.07 71.49 -58.70
N GLU A 526 -106.22 71.49 -59.74
CA GLU A 526 -106.11 70.37 -60.70
C GLU A 526 -105.59 69.10 -60.01
N LYS A 527 -104.66 69.22 -59.04
CA LYS A 527 -104.23 68.08 -58.22
C LYS A 527 -105.34 67.56 -57.32
N GLN A 528 -106.11 68.44 -56.68
CA GLN A 528 -107.26 68.05 -55.85
C GLN A 528 -108.35 67.35 -56.69
N LEU A 529 -108.60 67.83 -57.90
CA LEU A 529 -109.54 67.20 -58.84
C LEU A 529 -109.02 65.85 -59.37
N ALA A 530 -107.72 65.71 -59.63
CA ALA A 530 -107.13 64.44 -60.01
C ALA A 530 -107.21 63.38 -58.89
N ILE A 531 -107.07 63.79 -57.64
CA ILE A 531 -107.22 62.90 -56.47
C ILE A 531 -108.70 62.46 -56.33
N LEU A 532 -109.65 63.38 -56.50
CA LEU A 532 -111.08 63.03 -56.46
C LEU A 532 -111.54 62.19 -57.66
N GLN A 533 -110.89 62.31 -58.84
CA GLN A 533 -111.14 61.41 -59.97
C GLN A 533 -110.56 60.00 -59.75
N SER A 534 -109.48 59.86 -58.98
CA SER A 534 -108.97 58.54 -58.56
C SER A 534 -109.80 57.83 -57.48
N GLU A 535 -110.85 58.48 -56.97
CA GLU A 535 -111.85 57.85 -56.08
C GLU A 535 -113.12 57.39 -56.84
N ILE A 536 -113.21 57.66 -58.16
CA ILE A 536 -114.37 57.33 -59.01
C ILE A 536 -114.06 56.25 -60.07
N GLU A 537 -112.80 55.82 -60.22
CA GLU A 537 -112.39 54.56 -60.88
C GLU A 537 -111.94 53.54 -59.82
#